data_AF-A0A4R3GL50-F1
#
_entry.id   AF-A0A4R3GL50-F1
#
_cell.length_a   1.000
_cell.length_b   1.000
_cell.length_c   1.000
_cell.angle_alpha   90.00
_cell.angle_beta   90.00
_cell.angle_gamma   90.00
#
_symmetry.space_group_name_H-M   'P 1'
#
loop_
_entity.id
_entity.type
_entity.pdbx_description
1 polymer ?
#
loop_
_entity_poly.entity_id
_entity_poly.type
_entity_poly.pdbx_seq_one_letter_code
_entity_poly.pdbx_strand_id
1 'polypeptide(L)'
;MATAPALLSWCEEDRHRKYSDYRDFNDWFDGAEGVEAREAAKVAGLASPSKAFFVGDREGYGVAFEAWRQVQRNLWLSREALTELCADAHWADRNTTRFDQLCDQIALANVVPFIGAGLSQPGGFPTWKDHLRQQGRTAGLLPDAVEAMLAAGDYEGIVHAIEAQLGQPVFRQELRDAFSRNGTIPPADYLIAELFSDTLITTNYDRLLEQAFDVGGGRPVQVLTPATILTPPDADSVTILKLHGDIVAPGGCILSRNQYAAAYGDGAIDPSLPIPQALDYYFRNSSLLFLGCSLNQDRTVQVFEAIMNRALAESADLPQHFAIEQLPSDEAALIARNAALLRIGVTPIWFPAGAFEFIEEILRLARNEMHFRR
;
A
#
# COMPACT_ATOMS: atom_id res chain seq x y z
N MET A 1 -3.07 -63.48 -8.76
CA MET A 1 -2.35 -62.31 -9.29
C MET A 1 -2.85 -61.09 -8.55
N ALA A 2 -2.10 -60.65 -7.54
CA ALA A 2 -2.40 -59.42 -6.82
C ALA A 2 -2.00 -58.24 -7.71
N THR A 3 -2.96 -57.42 -8.08
CA THR A 3 -2.76 -56.14 -8.77
C THR A 3 -1.97 -55.21 -7.86
N ALA A 4 -0.85 -54.69 -8.36
CA ALA A 4 -0.07 -53.66 -7.70
C ALA A 4 -0.95 -52.43 -7.39
N PRO A 5 -0.75 -51.75 -6.24
CA PRO A 5 -1.44 -50.49 -6.00
C PRO A 5 -0.95 -49.47 -7.03
N ALA A 6 -1.88 -48.86 -7.74
CA ALA A 6 -1.61 -47.73 -8.60
C ALA A 6 -0.89 -46.65 -7.78
N LEU A 7 0.24 -46.16 -8.29
CA LEU A 7 0.90 -44.95 -7.79
C LEU A 7 -0.13 -43.82 -7.88
N LEU A 8 -0.74 -43.49 -6.74
CA LEU A 8 -1.61 -42.33 -6.59
C LEU A 8 -0.82 -41.11 -7.06
N SER A 9 -1.25 -40.52 -8.18
CA SER A 9 -0.58 -39.37 -8.75
C SER A 9 -0.64 -38.23 -7.73
N TRP A 10 0.42 -37.44 -7.65
CA TRP A 10 0.58 -36.25 -6.80
C TRP A 10 -0.59 -35.23 -6.89
N CYS A 11 -1.51 -35.40 -7.84
CA CYS A 11 -2.68 -34.58 -8.12
C CYS A 11 -3.95 -34.87 -7.29
N GLU A 12 -3.94 -35.65 -6.20
CA GLU A 12 -5.10 -35.69 -5.29
C GLU A 12 -5.18 -34.38 -4.46
N GLU A 13 -5.81 -33.39 -5.11
CA GLU A 13 -6.42 -32.09 -4.78
C GLU A 13 -5.94 -31.24 -3.57
N ASP A 14 -5.39 -31.82 -2.50
CA ASP A 14 -4.96 -31.07 -1.30
C ASP A 14 -3.43 -30.92 -1.19
N ARG A 15 -2.66 -31.82 -1.82
CA ARG A 15 -1.19 -31.86 -1.67
C ARG A 15 -0.44 -30.87 -2.56
N HIS A 16 -0.88 -30.69 -3.80
CA HIS A 16 -0.32 -29.69 -4.72
C HIS A 16 -0.61 -28.27 -4.24
N ARG A 17 -1.84 -28.05 -3.74
CA ARG A 17 -2.31 -26.74 -3.30
C ARG A 17 -1.47 -26.21 -2.14
N LYS A 18 -1.32 -26.98 -1.06
CA LYS A 18 -0.48 -26.60 0.10
C LYS A 18 0.99 -26.38 -0.25
N TYR A 19 1.56 -27.18 -1.15
CA TYR A 19 2.92 -26.92 -1.62
C TYR A 19 3.00 -25.61 -2.43
N SER A 20 2.01 -25.33 -3.28
CA SER A 20 1.98 -24.12 -4.12
C SER A 20 1.74 -22.86 -3.30
N ASP A 21 0.99 -22.97 -2.20
CA ASP A 21 0.76 -21.90 -1.22
C ASP A 21 2.07 -21.42 -0.56
N TYR A 22 3.12 -22.25 -0.56
CA TYR A 22 4.45 -21.92 -0.02
C TYR A 22 5.47 -21.57 -1.10
N ARG A 23 5.01 -21.01 -2.23
CA ARG A 23 5.87 -20.69 -3.38
C ARG A 23 7.12 -19.91 -3.02
N ASP A 24 7.01 -18.83 -2.24
CA ASP A 24 8.18 -18.01 -1.89
C ASP A 24 9.23 -18.80 -1.09
N PHE A 25 8.78 -19.66 -0.16
CA PHE A 25 9.68 -20.55 0.56
C PHE A 25 10.30 -21.58 -0.39
N ASN A 26 9.53 -22.16 -1.31
CA ASN A 26 10.05 -23.13 -2.26
C ASN A 26 11.08 -22.50 -3.21
N ASP A 27 10.80 -21.30 -3.70
CA ASP A 27 11.68 -20.54 -4.59
C ASP A 27 12.98 -20.16 -3.86
N TRP A 28 12.90 -19.72 -2.59
CA TRP A 28 14.07 -19.52 -1.73
C TRP A 28 14.84 -20.82 -1.46
N PHE A 29 14.12 -21.88 -1.10
CA PHE A 29 14.68 -23.19 -0.74
C PHE A 29 15.29 -23.90 -1.95
N ASP A 30 14.89 -23.59 -3.18
CA ASP A 30 15.51 -24.13 -4.40
C ASP A 30 16.55 -23.15 -4.99
N GLY A 31 16.48 -21.87 -4.63
CA GLY A 31 17.35 -20.80 -5.11
C GLY A 31 18.76 -20.76 -4.49
N ALA A 32 19.53 -19.72 -4.80
CA ALA A 32 20.91 -19.61 -4.34
C ALA A 32 21.06 -19.44 -2.82
N GLU A 33 20.02 -18.94 -2.13
CA GLU A 33 20.06 -18.62 -0.70
C GLU A 33 19.74 -19.84 0.19
N GLY A 34 18.93 -20.79 -0.28
CA GLY A 34 18.53 -21.97 0.48
C GLY A 34 19.57 -23.10 0.57
N VAL A 35 20.84 -22.87 0.20
CA VAL A 35 21.87 -23.93 0.12
C VAL A 35 22.02 -24.68 1.45
N GLU A 36 22.22 -23.96 2.55
CA GLU A 36 22.42 -24.56 3.87
C GLU A 36 21.19 -25.36 4.32
N ALA A 37 19.99 -24.84 4.04
CA ALA A 37 18.73 -25.51 4.35
C ALA A 37 18.56 -26.82 3.55
N ARG A 38 18.95 -26.83 2.26
CA ARG A 38 18.94 -28.03 1.41
C ARG A 38 19.93 -29.08 1.88
N GLU A 39 21.11 -28.67 2.32
CA GLU A 39 22.13 -29.56 2.88
C GLU A 39 21.64 -30.20 4.19
N ALA A 40 21.09 -29.40 5.09
CA ALA A 40 20.50 -29.88 6.35
C ALA A 40 19.36 -30.89 6.11
N ALA A 41 18.51 -30.61 5.12
CA ALA A 41 17.42 -31.50 4.70
C ALA A 41 17.87 -32.71 3.86
N LYS A 42 19.17 -32.83 3.52
CA LYS A 42 19.74 -33.92 2.72
C LYS A 42 19.10 -34.09 1.34
N VAL A 43 18.62 -33.00 0.76
CA VAL A 43 18.03 -32.93 -0.59
C VAL A 43 18.88 -32.11 -1.56
N ALA A 44 20.09 -31.72 -1.15
CA ALA A 44 21.05 -31.05 -2.01
C ALA A 44 21.38 -31.90 -3.26
N GLY A 45 21.36 -31.25 -4.44
CA GLY A 45 21.65 -31.89 -5.72
C GLY A 45 20.45 -32.57 -6.41
N LEU A 46 19.26 -32.57 -5.81
CA LEU A 46 18.04 -33.01 -6.49
C LEU A 46 17.54 -31.95 -7.49
N ALA A 47 16.81 -32.38 -8.52
CA ALA A 47 16.29 -31.49 -9.55
C ALA A 47 15.16 -30.55 -9.06
N SER A 48 14.43 -30.95 -8.00
CA SER A 48 13.44 -30.11 -7.32
C SER A 48 13.51 -30.35 -5.80
N PRO A 49 14.51 -29.78 -5.11
CA PRO A 49 14.79 -30.05 -3.70
C PRO A 49 13.61 -29.80 -2.77
N SER A 50 12.93 -28.66 -2.89
CA SER A 50 11.78 -28.27 -2.05
C SER A 50 10.63 -29.26 -2.18
N LYS A 51 10.32 -29.68 -3.42
CA LYS A 51 9.28 -30.67 -3.71
C LYS A 51 9.64 -32.05 -3.17
N ALA A 52 10.90 -32.47 -3.33
CA ALA A 52 11.39 -33.72 -2.77
C ALA A 52 11.33 -33.71 -1.24
N PHE A 53 11.68 -32.59 -0.62
CA PHE A 53 11.61 -32.41 0.83
C PHE A 53 10.17 -32.48 1.34
N PHE A 54 9.25 -31.73 0.71
CA PHE A 54 7.83 -31.72 1.06
C PHE A 54 7.18 -33.11 1.00
N VAL A 55 7.56 -33.92 0.00
CA VAL A 55 7.01 -35.27 -0.18
C VAL A 55 7.71 -36.31 0.70
N GLY A 56 9.03 -36.20 0.87
CA GLY A 56 9.86 -37.18 1.56
C GLY A 56 9.92 -37.02 3.08
N ASP A 57 9.87 -35.78 3.57
CA ASP A 57 9.89 -35.44 5.00
C ASP A 57 9.06 -34.18 5.27
N ARG A 58 7.77 -34.38 5.47
CA ARG A 58 6.80 -33.29 5.64
C ARG A 58 6.97 -32.56 6.97
N GLU A 59 7.36 -33.27 8.02
CA GLU A 59 7.59 -32.67 9.34
C GLU A 59 8.83 -31.78 9.30
N GLY A 60 9.93 -32.28 8.73
CA GLY A 60 11.14 -31.49 8.50
C GLY A 60 10.88 -30.27 7.61
N TYR A 61 10.10 -30.42 6.53
CA TYR A 61 9.69 -29.30 5.68
C TYR A 61 8.95 -28.24 6.50
N GLY A 62 8.00 -28.64 7.35
CA GLY A 62 7.24 -27.74 8.21
C GLY A 62 8.15 -26.95 9.16
N VAL A 63 9.10 -27.62 9.82
CA VAL A 63 10.07 -26.96 10.71
C VAL A 63 10.96 -25.98 9.96
N ALA A 64 11.45 -26.36 8.78
CA ALA A 64 12.29 -25.47 7.95
C ALA A 64 11.50 -24.25 7.46
N PHE A 65 10.23 -24.46 7.06
CA PHE A 65 9.33 -23.40 6.66
C PHE A 65 9.04 -22.42 7.81
N GLU A 66 8.74 -22.92 9.01
CA GLU A 66 8.49 -22.08 10.19
C GLU A 66 9.72 -21.25 10.58
N ALA A 67 10.91 -21.86 10.53
CA ALA A 67 12.17 -21.16 10.79
C ALA A 67 12.41 -20.04 9.76
N TRP A 68 12.24 -20.34 8.47
CA TRP A 68 12.34 -19.35 7.39
C TRP A 68 11.32 -18.22 7.58
N ARG A 69 10.05 -18.56 7.85
CA ARG A 69 8.98 -17.58 8.10
C ARG A 69 9.35 -16.65 9.24
N GLN A 70 9.89 -17.16 10.34
CA GLN A 70 10.32 -16.32 11.47
C GLN A 70 11.45 -15.35 11.08
N VAL A 71 12.41 -15.80 10.29
CA VAL A 71 13.50 -14.95 9.77
C VAL A 71 12.93 -13.83 8.89
N GLN A 72 12.05 -14.15 7.93
CA GLN A 72 11.43 -13.16 7.05
C GLN A 72 10.61 -12.14 7.83
N ARG A 73 9.83 -12.58 8.84
CA ARG A 73 9.08 -11.67 9.72
C ARG A 73 10.00 -10.72 10.47
N ASN A 74 11.09 -11.23 11.05
CA ASN A 74 12.03 -10.38 11.78
C ASN A 74 12.70 -9.34 10.86
N LEU A 75 13.07 -9.75 9.64
CA LEU A 75 13.69 -8.87 8.66
C LEU A 75 12.71 -7.78 8.19
N TRP A 76 11.59 -8.17 7.60
CA TRP A 76 10.68 -7.24 6.91
C TRP A 76 9.76 -6.46 7.84
N LEU A 77 9.63 -6.89 9.11
CA LEU A 77 8.98 -6.09 10.16
C LEU A 77 9.99 -5.30 11.01
N SER A 78 11.21 -5.13 10.48
CA SER A 78 12.20 -4.18 10.98
C SER A 78 12.65 -4.44 12.42
N ARG A 79 12.70 -5.71 12.84
CA ARG A 79 13.01 -6.07 14.23
C ARG A 79 14.37 -5.52 14.65
N GLU A 80 15.39 -5.71 13.82
CA GLU A 80 16.75 -5.22 14.08
C GLU A 80 16.80 -3.69 14.14
N ALA A 81 16.33 -3.00 13.10
CA ALA A 81 16.33 -1.54 13.04
C ALA A 81 15.56 -0.88 14.21
N LEU A 82 14.43 -1.44 14.62
CA LEU A 82 13.66 -0.95 15.77
C LEU A 82 14.38 -1.19 17.09
N THR A 83 15.02 -2.35 17.25
CA THR A 83 15.77 -2.67 18.47
C THR A 83 17.04 -1.84 18.60
N GLU A 84 17.71 -1.53 17.49
CA GLU A 84 18.85 -0.63 17.49
C GLU A 84 18.43 0.82 17.82
N LEU A 85 17.33 1.30 17.24
CA LEU A 85 16.83 2.67 17.45
C LEU A 85 16.40 2.94 18.91
N CYS A 86 15.76 1.96 19.55
CA CYS A 86 15.15 2.10 20.87
C CYS A 86 15.93 1.40 22.00
N ALA A 87 17.01 0.68 21.66
CA ALA A 87 17.82 -0.12 22.59
C ALA A 87 17.06 -1.24 23.35
N ASP A 88 15.83 -1.60 22.90
CA ASP A 88 15.04 -2.71 23.42
C ASP A 88 14.11 -3.32 22.35
N ALA A 89 13.33 -4.35 22.70
CA ALA A 89 12.42 -5.01 21.76
C ALA A 89 10.99 -4.44 21.74
N HIS A 90 10.66 -3.43 22.56
CA HIS A 90 9.30 -2.97 22.77
C HIS A 90 8.62 -2.55 21.46
N TRP A 91 9.29 -1.71 20.67
CA TRP A 91 8.73 -1.25 19.41
C TRP A 91 8.71 -2.33 18.32
N ALA A 92 9.71 -3.21 18.28
CA ALA A 92 9.75 -4.34 17.36
C ALA A 92 8.59 -5.33 17.59
N ASP A 93 8.32 -5.66 18.86
CA ASP A 93 7.22 -6.55 19.23
C ASP A 93 5.85 -5.91 18.95
N ARG A 94 5.74 -4.59 19.16
CA ARG A 94 4.54 -3.82 18.76
C ARG A 94 4.36 -3.80 17.25
N ASN A 95 5.43 -3.62 16.48
CA ASN A 95 5.38 -3.62 15.02
C ASN A 95 4.85 -4.95 14.49
N THR A 96 5.36 -6.05 15.06
CA THR A 96 4.92 -7.42 14.75
C THR A 96 3.44 -7.61 15.08
N THR A 97 3.00 -7.20 16.27
CA THR A 97 1.60 -7.29 16.69
C THR A 97 0.67 -6.52 15.75
N ARG A 98 1.07 -5.32 15.31
CA ARG A 98 0.27 -4.49 14.40
C ARG A 98 0.15 -5.09 13.01
N PHE A 99 1.22 -5.71 12.53
CA PHE A 99 1.18 -6.46 11.29
C PHE A 99 0.24 -7.67 11.38
N ASP A 100 0.22 -8.37 12.51
CA ASP A 100 -0.71 -9.48 12.72
C ASP A 100 -2.18 -8.99 12.73
N GLN A 101 -2.46 -7.84 13.36
CA GLN A 101 -3.77 -7.19 13.31
C GLN A 101 -4.18 -6.81 11.88
N LEU A 102 -3.25 -6.30 11.07
CA LEU A 102 -3.51 -6.03 9.65
C LEU A 102 -3.86 -7.33 8.92
N CYS A 103 -3.09 -8.40 9.13
CA CYS A 103 -3.37 -9.71 8.53
C CYS A 103 -4.75 -10.24 8.93
N ASP A 104 -5.18 -10.03 10.18
CA ASP A 104 -6.53 -10.39 10.62
C ASP A 104 -7.61 -9.66 9.82
N GLN A 105 -7.44 -8.35 9.57
CA GLN A 105 -8.39 -7.57 8.76
C GLN A 105 -8.37 -7.95 7.28
N ILE A 106 -7.20 -8.29 6.72
CA ILE A 106 -7.09 -8.79 5.34
C ILE A 106 -7.83 -10.13 5.21
N ALA A 107 -7.68 -11.04 6.18
CA ALA A 107 -8.36 -12.33 6.18
C ALA A 107 -9.89 -12.20 6.23
N LEU A 108 -10.40 -11.13 6.85
CA LEU A 108 -11.82 -10.78 6.90
C LEU A 108 -12.32 -10.07 5.63
N ALA A 109 -11.46 -9.84 4.63
CA ALA A 109 -11.76 -9.06 3.43
C ALA A 109 -12.33 -7.65 3.74
N ASN A 110 -11.87 -7.05 4.85
CA ASN A 110 -12.36 -5.76 5.35
C ASN A 110 -11.38 -4.60 5.09
N VAL A 111 -10.28 -4.85 4.37
CA VAL A 111 -9.23 -3.86 4.13
C VAL A 111 -9.43 -3.16 2.80
N VAL A 112 -9.47 -1.83 2.83
CA VAL A 112 -9.48 -0.97 1.64
C VAL A 112 -8.14 -0.25 1.54
N PRO A 113 -7.31 -0.57 0.53
CA PRO A 113 -6.05 0.14 0.30
C PRO A 113 -6.31 1.62 -0.03
N PHE A 114 -5.56 2.49 0.62
CA PHE A 114 -5.47 3.91 0.31
C PHE A 114 -4.06 4.21 -0.19
N ILE A 115 -3.92 4.46 -1.49
CA ILE A 115 -2.64 4.46 -2.19
C ILE A 115 -2.27 5.89 -2.61
N GLY A 116 -1.09 6.32 -2.21
CA GLY A 116 -0.51 7.63 -2.54
C GLY A 116 0.62 7.54 -3.55
N ALA A 117 1.13 8.70 -3.96
CA ALA A 117 2.06 8.80 -5.09
C ALA A 117 3.44 8.16 -4.83
N GLY A 118 3.74 7.78 -3.59
CA GLY A 118 4.96 7.05 -3.24
C GLY A 118 5.03 5.68 -3.93
N LEU A 119 3.90 4.99 -4.13
CA LEU A 119 3.89 3.69 -4.82
C LEU A 119 4.11 3.82 -6.33
N SER A 120 3.74 4.93 -6.93
CA SER A 120 3.92 5.16 -8.37
C SER A 120 5.34 5.55 -8.76
N GLN A 121 6.22 5.91 -7.81
CA GLN A 121 7.59 6.35 -8.10
C GLN A 121 8.45 5.30 -8.83
N PRO A 122 8.56 4.04 -8.34
CA PRO A 122 9.29 2.99 -9.04
C PRO A 122 8.75 2.71 -10.44
N GLY A 123 7.45 2.96 -10.65
CA GLY A 123 6.80 2.83 -11.96
C GLY A 123 7.07 3.98 -12.92
N GLY A 124 7.87 4.96 -12.48
CA GLY A 124 8.24 6.11 -13.27
C GLY A 124 7.18 7.19 -13.25
N PHE A 125 6.53 7.48 -12.13
CA PHE A 125 5.72 8.69 -11.96
C PHE A 125 6.26 9.56 -10.82
N PRO A 126 6.35 10.89 -10.99
CA PRO A 126 6.81 11.75 -9.91
C PRO A 126 5.81 11.79 -8.76
N THR A 127 6.27 12.02 -7.53
CA THR A 127 5.34 12.43 -6.47
C THR A 127 4.76 13.80 -6.79
N TRP A 128 3.67 14.17 -6.14
CA TRP A 128 3.10 15.51 -6.28
C TRP A 128 4.11 16.62 -5.93
N LYS A 129 4.90 16.41 -4.88
CA LYS A 129 5.99 17.33 -4.48
C LYS A 129 7.03 17.47 -5.60
N ASP A 130 7.47 16.35 -6.17
CA ASP A 130 8.49 16.36 -7.21
C ASP A 130 7.98 17.00 -8.50
N HIS A 131 6.72 16.75 -8.86
CA HIS A 131 6.08 17.39 -10.01
C HIS A 131 6.01 18.90 -9.83
N LEU A 132 5.49 19.38 -8.70
CA LEU A 132 5.41 20.82 -8.41
C LEU A 132 6.78 21.49 -8.36
N ARG A 133 7.80 20.81 -7.83
CA ARG A 133 9.18 21.29 -7.85
C ARG A 133 9.71 21.47 -9.28
N GLN A 134 9.52 20.46 -10.13
CA GLN A 134 9.98 20.48 -11.52
C GLN A 134 9.24 21.55 -12.33
N GLN A 135 7.92 21.60 -12.20
CA GLN A 135 7.10 22.55 -12.94
C GLN A 135 7.28 23.98 -12.44
N GLY A 136 7.46 24.19 -11.15
CA GLY A 136 7.80 25.49 -10.57
C GLY A 136 9.12 26.03 -11.13
N ARG A 137 10.11 25.16 -11.33
CA ARG A 137 11.35 25.52 -12.04
C ARG A 137 11.08 25.89 -13.50
N THR A 138 10.24 25.15 -14.23
CA THR A 138 9.83 25.48 -15.61
C THR A 138 9.10 26.82 -15.70
N ALA A 139 8.31 27.15 -14.67
CA ALA A 139 7.65 28.45 -14.55
C ALA A 139 8.62 29.60 -14.25
N GLY A 140 9.84 29.30 -13.78
CA GLY A 140 10.80 30.32 -13.36
C GLY A 140 10.55 30.84 -11.95
N LEU A 141 9.87 30.06 -11.10
CA LEU A 141 9.76 30.35 -9.66
C LEU A 141 11.12 30.16 -8.98
N LEU A 142 11.36 30.94 -7.93
CA LEU A 142 12.58 30.81 -7.14
C LEU A 142 12.61 29.45 -6.40
N PRO A 143 13.67 28.63 -6.55
CA PRO A 143 13.75 27.32 -5.92
C PRO A 143 13.52 27.35 -4.41
N ASP A 144 14.15 28.29 -3.70
CA ASP A 144 14.02 28.42 -2.24
C ASP A 144 12.58 28.73 -1.80
N ALA A 145 11.84 29.50 -2.61
CA ALA A 145 10.44 29.80 -2.32
C ALA A 145 9.56 28.55 -2.52
N VAL A 146 9.80 27.78 -3.58
CA VAL A 146 9.07 26.53 -3.84
C VAL A 146 9.36 25.50 -2.75
N GLU A 147 10.62 25.32 -2.32
CA GLU A 147 10.95 24.39 -1.23
C GLU A 147 10.31 24.83 0.10
N ALA A 148 10.28 26.13 0.41
CA ALA A 148 9.61 26.63 1.60
C ALA A 148 8.11 26.32 1.60
N MET A 149 7.44 26.50 0.46
CA MET A 149 6.02 26.16 0.30
C MET A 149 5.78 24.65 0.38
N LEU A 150 6.64 23.83 -0.24
CA LEU A 150 6.57 22.37 -0.15
C LEU A 150 6.75 21.88 1.29
N ALA A 151 7.67 22.48 2.05
CA ALA A 151 7.91 22.18 3.46
C ALA A 151 6.71 22.59 4.34
N ALA A 152 6.02 23.68 3.99
CA ALA A 152 4.79 24.11 4.65
C ALA A 152 3.54 23.31 4.22
N GLY A 153 3.64 22.44 3.21
CA GLY A 153 2.50 21.73 2.62
C GLY A 153 1.59 22.60 1.77
N ASP A 154 2.04 23.81 1.37
CA ASP A 154 1.27 24.76 0.56
C ASP A 154 1.35 24.42 -0.94
N TYR A 155 0.85 23.24 -1.30
CA TYR A 155 0.80 22.80 -2.70
C TYR A 155 -0.11 23.71 -3.54
N GLU A 156 -1.23 24.12 -2.97
CA GLU A 156 -2.23 24.98 -3.63
C GLU A 156 -1.63 26.34 -3.99
N GLY A 157 -0.81 26.92 -3.11
CA GLY A 157 -0.08 28.16 -3.38
C GLY A 157 0.95 28.02 -4.50
N ILE A 158 1.64 26.87 -4.59
CA ILE A 158 2.59 26.62 -5.68
C ILE A 158 1.86 26.53 -7.02
N VAL A 159 0.75 25.78 -7.07
CA VAL A 159 -0.10 25.70 -8.28
C VAL A 159 -0.57 27.09 -8.68
N HIS A 160 -1.06 27.89 -7.73
CA HIS A 160 -1.49 29.27 -8.00
C HIS A 160 -0.36 30.13 -8.58
N ALA A 161 0.86 30.05 -8.02
CA ALA A 161 2.01 30.79 -8.52
C ALA A 161 2.41 30.38 -9.95
N ILE A 162 2.38 29.07 -10.25
CA ILE A 162 2.65 28.55 -11.59
C ILE A 162 1.57 29.03 -12.58
N GLU A 163 0.29 28.90 -12.22
CA GLU A 163 -0.82 29.35 -13.06
C GLU A 163 -0.78 30.87 -13.30
N ALA A 164 -0.36 31.66 -12.31
CA ALA A 164 -0.21 33.11 -12.46
C ALA A 164 0.93 33.48 -13.43
N GLN A 165 1.99 32.67 -13.51
CA GLN A 165 3.15 32.95 -14.35
C GLN A 165 3.02 32.40 -15.78
N LEU A 166 2.47 31.20 -15.94
CA LEU A 166 2.40 30.49 -17.23
C LEU A 166 0.96 30.33 -17.76
N GLY A 167 -0.05 30.54 -16.93
CA GLY A 167 -1.45 30.25 -17.25
C GLY A 167 -1.82 28.79 -17.02
N GLN A 168 -3.11 28.57 -16.71
CA GLN A 168 -3.70 27.25 -16.48
C GLN A 168 -3.50 26.25 -17.64
N PRO A 169 -3.58 26.62 -18.93
CA PRO A 169 -3.37 25.66 -20.02
C PRO A 169 -1.98 25.02 -20.02
N VAL A 170 -0.94 25.81 -19.70
CA VAL A 170 0.43 25.30 -19.62
C VAL A 170 0.57 24.36 -18.43
N PHE A 171 -0.01 24.73 -17.28
CA PHE A 171 -0.02 23.86 -16.11
C PHE A 171 -0.59 22.47 -16.40
N ARG A 172 -1.76 22.45 -17.06
CA ARG A 172 -2.45 21.20 -17.43
C ARG A 172 -1.71 20.37 -18.47
N GLN A 173 -1.01 21.01 -19.41
CA GLN A 173 -0.23 20.30 -20.42
C GLN A 173 0.97 19.59 -19.79
N GLU A 174 1.70 20.25 -18.90
CA GLU A 174 2.81 19.64 -18.15
C GLU A 174 2.34 18.49 -17.24
N LEU A 175 1.17 18.64 -16.60
CA LEU A 175 0.54 17.54 -15.85
C LEU A 175 0.27 16.33 -16.76
N ARG A 176 -0.30 16.57 -17.95
CA ARG A 176 -0.52 15.53 -18.96
C ARG A 176 0.79 14.85 -19.37
N ASP A 177 1.82 15.62 -19.66
CA ASP A 177 3.10 15.08 -20.12
C ASP A 177 3.79 14.24 -19.04
N ALA A 178 3.63 14.62 -17.76
CA ALA A 178 4.18 13.88 -16.63
C ALA A 178 3.43 12.56 -16.35
N PHE A 179 2.09 12.55 -16.47
CA PHE A 179 1.25 11.44 -15.98
C PHE A 179 0.54 10.63 -17.07
N SER A 180 0.52 11.06 -18.33
CA SER A 180 -0.05 10.30 -19.46
C SER A 180 0.93 9.32 -20.12
N ARG A 181 2.17 9.24 -19.62
CA ARG A 181 3.18 8.31 -20.13
C ARG A 181 2.88 6.86 -19.70
N ASN A 182 3.39 5.91 -20.46
CA ASN A 182 3.36 4.50 -20.04
C ASN A 182 4.45 4.28 -18.98
N GLY A 183 4.03 3.98 -17.76
CA GLY A 183 4.93 3.55 -16.69
C GLY A 183 5.23 2.06 -16.75
N THR A 184 6.03 1.61 -15.79
CA THR A 184 6.20 0.17 -15.49
C THR A 184 5.39 -0.14 -14.26
N ILE A 185 4.57 -1.20 -14.28
CA ILE A 185 3.81 -1.60 -13.09
C ILE A 185 4.79 -2.07 -12.01
N PRO A 186 4.86 -1.40 -10.84
CA PRO A 186 5.68 -1.83 -9.72
C PRO A 186 5.24 -3.20 -9.18
N PRO A 187 6.15 -4.03 -8.65
CA PRO A 187 5.80 -5.29 -8.00
C PRO A 187 4.74 -5.16 -6.90
N ALA A 188 4.81 -4.07 -6.10
CA ALA A 188 3.83 -3.78 -5.06
C ALA A 188 2.40 -3.65 -5.60
N ASP A 189 2.21 -3.11 -6.80
CA ASP A 189 0.88 -2.95 -7.40
C ASP A 189 0.29 -4.31 -7.82
N TYR A 190 1.13 -5.26 -8.26
CA TYR A 190 0.69 -6.63 -8.51
C TYR A 190 0.27 -7.34 -7.21
N LEU A 191 1.02 -7.15 -6.12
CA LEU A 191 0.67 -7.71 -4.81
C LEU A 191 -0.64 -7.11 -4.29
N ILE A 192 -0.86 -5.80 -4.51
CA ILE A 192 -2.12 -5.14 -4.20
C ILE A 192 -3.27 -5.77 -5.00
N ALA A 193 -3.09 -5.98 -6.30
CA ALA A 193 -4.10 -6.60 -7.15
C ALA A 193 -4.41 -8.07 -6.76
N GLU A 194 -3.42 -8.77 -6.22
CA GLU A 194 -3.58 -10.14 -5.70
C GLU A 194 -4.30 -10.17 -4.34
N LEU A 195 -3.98 -9.23 -3.45
CA LEU A 195 -4.51 -9.17 -2.08
C LEU A 195 -5.90 -8.55 -1.96
N PHE A 196 -6.21 -7.55 -2.79
CA PHE A 196 -7.39 -6.70 -2.65
C PHE A 196 -8.18 -6.67 -3.95
N SER A 197 -9.40 -7.22 -3.94
CA SER A 197 -10.18 -7.45 -5.16
C SER A 197 -11.58 -6.82 -5.15
N ASP A 198 -11.82 -5.87 -4.25
CA ASP A 198 -13.13 -5.21 -4.09
C ASP A 198 -13.00 -3.71 -4.36
N THR A 199 -12.42 -2.95 -3.42
CA THR A 199 -12.34 -1.50 -3.50
C THR A 199 -10.94 -0.99 -3.13
N LEU A 200 -10.47 0.02 -3.87
CA LEU A 200 -9.23 0.75 -3.61
C LEU A 200 -9.51 2.26 -3.69
N ILE A 201 -8.77 3.04 -2.90
CA ILE A 201 -8.82 4.50 -2.90
C ILE A 201 -7.43 5.02 -3.26
N THR A 202 -7.35 6.05 -4.10
CA THR A 202 -6.08 6.69 -4.42
C THR A 202 -6.22 8.19 -4.66
N THR A 203 -5.16 8.93 -4.35
CA THR A 203 -5.00 10.34 -4.76
C THR A 203 -4.17 10.49 -6.04
N ASN A 204 -3.74 9.38 -6.65
CA ASN A 204 -2.88 9.37 -7.81
C ASN A 204 -3.66 9.58 -9.12
N TYR A 205 -3.02 10.25 -10.07
CA TYR A 205 -3.59 10.50 -11.41
C TYR A 205 -3.24 9.40 -12.42
N ASP A 206 -2.08 8.74 -12.25
CA ASP A 206 -1.57 7.70 -13.13
C ASP A 206 -2.45 6.45 -13.14
N ARG A 207 -2.20 5.54 -14.08
CA ARG A 207 -3.05 4.36 -14.33
C ARG A 207 -2.40 3.04 -13.92
N LEU A 208 -1.39 3.06 -13.04
CA LEU A 208 -0.63 1.86 -12.70
C LEU A 208 -1.49 0.80 -12.02
N LEU A 209 -2.39 1.21 -11.12
CA LEU A 209 -3.29 0.29 -10.42
C LEU A 209 -4.25 -0.39 -11.40
N GLU A 210 -4.90 0.39 -12.28
CA GLU A 210 -5.77 -0.15 -13.33
C GLU A 210 -5.03 -1.17 -14.19
N GLN A 211 -3.81 -0.83 -14.61
CA GLN A 211 -2.97 -1.73 -15.41
C GLN A 211 -2.57 -3.00 -14.65
N ALA A 212 -2.31 -2.91 -13.34
CA ALA A 212 -2.00 -4.05 -12.50
C ALA A 212 -3.17 -5.04 -12.44
N PHE A 213 -4.40 -4.57 -12.30
CA PHE A 213 -5.61 -5.42 -12.31
C PHE A 213 -5.89 -6.02 -13.69
N ASP A 214 -5.67 -5.26 -14.77
CA ASP A 214 -5.83 -5.74 -16.15
C ASP A 214 -4.88 -6.93 -16.45
N VAL A 215 -3.63 -6.86 -15.96
CA VAL A 215 -2.62 -7.90 -16.19
C VAL A 215 -2.70 -9.05 -15.18
N GLY A 216 -3.01 -8.75 -13.92
CA GLY A 216 -2.85 -9.65 -12.77
C GLY A 216 -4.00 -10.61 -12.49
N GLY A 217 -5.20 -10.39 -13.05
CA GLY A 217 -6.36 -11.22 -12.70
C GLY A 217 -7.61 -11.07 -13.56
N GLY A 218 -7.62 -10.16 -14.54
CA GLY A 218 -8.68 -10.06 -15.55
C GLY A 218 -10.05 -9.64 -15.02
N ARG A 219 -10.14 -9.13 -13.77
CA ARG A 219 -11.36 -8.48 -13.30
C ARG A 219 -11.45 -7.09 -13.93
N PRO A 220 -12.60 -6.72 -14.52
CA PRO A 220 -12.80 -5.37 -14.99
C PRO A 220 -12.58 -4.36 -13.87
N VAL A 221 -12.09 -3.17 -14.22
CA VAL A 221 -11.87 -2.08 -13.27
C VAL A 221 -12.91 -1.00 -13.50
N GLN A 222 -13.64 -0.63 -12.45
CA GLN A 222 -14.51 0.54 -12.42
C GLN A 222 -13.75 1.70 -11.79
N VAL A 223 -13.39 2.71 -12.59
CA VAL A 223 -12.77 3.94 -12.08
C VAL A 223 -13.85 4.95 -11.73
N LEU A 224 -13.87 5.39 -10.47
CA LEU A 224 -14.75 6.45 -9.99
C LEU A 224 -13.92 7.70 -9.67
N THR A 225 -14.31 8.83 -10.26
CA THR A 225 -13.65 10.13 -10.08
C THR A 225 -14.52 11.05 -9.20
N PRO A 226 -14.09 12.26 -8.82
CA PRO A 226 -14.89 13.14 -7.95
C PRO A 226 -16.33 13.37 -8.42
N ALA A 227 -16.55 13.37 -9.74
CA ALA A 227 -17.87 13.54 -10.35
C ALA A 227 -18.79 12.31 -10.19
N THR A 228 -18.23 11.12 -10.00
CA THR A 228 -18.95 9.84 -9.96
C THR A 228 -18.67 9.04 -8.68
N ILE A 229 -18.00 9.64 -7.69
CA ILE A 229 -17.47 8.91 -6.52
C ILE A 229 -18.55 8.29 -5.62
N LEU A 230 -19.79 8.79 -5.71
CA LEU A 230 -20.95 8.24 -5.00
C LEU A 230 -21.76 7.24 -5.84
N THR A 231 -21.31 6.94 -7.07
CA THR A 231 -21.92 5.86 -7.86
C THR A 231 -21.66 4.53 -7.15
N PRO A 232 -22.67 3.64 -7.06
CA PRO A 232 -22.48 2.33 -6.45
C PRO A 232 -21.37 1.53 -7.13
N PRO A 233 -20.52 0.82 -6.35
CA PRO A 233 -19.58 -0.15 -6.87
C PRO A 233 -20.27 -1.21 -7.75
N ASP A 234 -19.65 -1.56 -8.86
CA ASP A 234 -20.06 -2.69 -9.70
C ASP A 234 -19.55 -4.00 -9.08
N ALA A 235 -20.47 -4.93 -8.80
CA ALA A 235 -20.16 -6.19 -8.11
C ALA A 235 -19.25 -7.13 -8.92
N ASP A 236 -19.20 -6.97 -10.25
CA ASP A 236 -18.36 -7.78 -11.14
C ASP A 236 -16.99 -7.13 -11.41
N SER A 237 -16.73 -5.94 -10.84
CA SER A 237 -15.54 -5.13 -11.08
C SER A 237 -14.79 -4.80 -9.80
N VAL A 238 -13.49 -4.55 -9.92
CA VAL A 238 -12.72 -3.88 -8.86
C VAL A 238 -12.96 -2.39 -8.96
N THR A 239 -13.37 -1.75 -7.86
CA THR A 239 -13.64 -0.30 -7.84
C THR A 239 -12.40 0.46 -7.41
N ILE A 240 -11.95 1.42 -8.22
CA ILE A 240 -10.84 2.33 -7.88
C ILE A 240 -11.38 3.76 -7.77
N LEU A 241 -11.38 4.29 -6.56
CA LEU A 241 -11.80 5.65 -6.25
C LEU A 241 -10.59 6.60 -6.39
N LYS A 242 -10.57 7.38 -7.46
CA LYS A 242 -9.57 8.42 -7.70
C LYS A 242 -10.04 9.75 -7.14
N LEU A 243 -9.63 10.05 -5.92
CA LEU A 243 -10.11 11.22 -5.17
C LEU A 243 -9.77 12.54 -5.84
N HIS A 244 -8.64 12.64 -6.54
CA HIS A 244 -8.21 13.89 -7.17
C HIS A 244 -8.43 13.89 -8.69
N GLY A 245 -9.10 12.87 -9.23
CA GLY A 245 -9.38 12.74 -10.66
C GLY A 245 -8.41 11.81 -11.39
N ASP A 246 -8.56 11.72 -12.71
CA ASP A 246 -7.86 10.76 -13.56
C ASP A 246 -7.19 11.49 -14.73
N ILE A 247 -5.94 11.12 -15.04
CA ILE A 247 -5.21 11.66 -16.16
C ILE A 247 -5.84 11.34 -17.53
N VAL A 248 -6.74 10.35 -17.62
CA VAL A 248 -7.55 10.12 -18.84
C VAL A 248 -8.44 11.33 -19.13
N ALA A 249 -8.93 12.01 -18.10
CA ALA A 249 -9.77 13.20 -18.21
C ALA A 249 -9.21 14.34 -17.33
N PRO A 250 -8.08 15.00 -17.72
CA PRO A 250 -7.39 15.98 -16.88
C PRO A 250 -8.23 17.19 -16.47
N GLY A 251 -9.31 17.48 -17.22
CA GLY A 251 -10.25 18.55 -16.88
C GLY A 251 -11.03 18.30 -15.58
N GLY A 252 -11.13 17.04 -15.13
CA GLY A 252 -11.74 16.65 -13.87
C GLY A 252 -10.77 16.56 -12.68
N CYS A 253 -9.49 16.86 -12.88
CA CYS A 253 -8.49 16.78 -11.81
C CYS A 253 -8.63 17.95 -10.81
N ILE A 254 -8.50 17.65 -9.52
CA ILE A 254 -8.47 18.63 -8.43
C ILE A 254 -7.03 19.07 -8.23
N LEU A 255 -6.72 20.31 -8.63
CA LEU A 255 -5.34 20.81 -8.70
C LEU A 255 -5.19 22.14 -7.96
N SER A 256 -6.13 23.06 -8.15
CA SER A 256 -6.08 24.40 -7.57
C SER A 256 -6.86 24.52 -6.27
N ARG A 257 -6.57 25.56 -5.49
CA ARG A 257 -7.28 25.91 -4.24
C ARG A 257 -8.80 25.92 -4.39
N ASN A 258 -9.31 26.53 -5.46
CA ASN A 258 -10.75 26.62 -5.70
C ASN A 258 -11.37 25.24 -5.96
N GLN A 259 -10.63 24.33 -6.61
CA GLN A 259 -11.10 22.96 -6.83
C GLN A 259 -11.08 22.15 -5.54
N TYR A 260 -10.04 22.30 -4.70
CA TYR A 260 -10.02 21.69 -3.37
C TYR A 260 -11.15 22.22 -2.50
N ALA A 261 -11.39 23.53 -2.49
CA ALA A 261 -12.49 24.14 -1.75
C ALA A 261 -13.86 23.63 -2.23
N ALA A 262 -14.07 23.48 -3.54
CA ALA A 262 -15.30 22.94 -4.10
C ALA A 262 -15.49 21.43 -3.81
N ALA A 263 -14.40 20.69 -3.59
CA ALA A 263 -14.44 19.23 -3.43
C ALA A 263 -14.44 18.78 -1.97
N TYR A 264 -13.83 19.56 -1.07
CA TYR A 264 -13.68 19.25 0.36
C TYR A 264 -14.32 20.29 1.29
N GLY A 265 -14.57 21.51 0.82
CA GLY A 265 -15.06 22.65 1.61
C GLY A 265 -14.06 23.80 1.67
N ASP A 266 -14.56 25.04 1.74
CA ASP A 266 -13.73 26.24 1.85
C ASP A 266 -13.34 26.50 3.32
N GLY A 267 -12.09 26.17 3.65
CA GLY A 267 -11.56 26.29 5.01
C GLY A 267 -11.88 25.07 5.86
N ALA A 268 -13.15 24.88 6.23
CA ALA A 268 -13.61 23.71 6.98
C ALA A 268 -14.09 22.59 6.05
N ILE A 269 -13.93 21.33 6.47
CA ILE A 269 -14.45 20.18 5.74
C ILE A 269 -15.98 20.25 5.69
N ASP A 270 -16.55 20.18 4.49
CA ASP A 270 -17.97 20.05 4.27
C ASP A 270 -18.33 18.56 4.07
N PRO A 271 -18.92 17.90 5.09
CA PRO A 271 -19.25 16.47 5.02
C PRO A 271 -20.38 16.17 4.02
N SER A 272 -21.04 17.19 3.47
CA SER A 272 -22.07 17.02 2.43
C SER A 272 -21.49 16.91 1.02
N LEU A 273 -20.19 17.14 0.83
CA LEU A 273 -19.55 17.00 -0.48
C LEU A 273 -19.21 15.54 -0.82
N PRO A 274 -19.18 15.16 -2.11
CA PRO A 274 -19.02 13.76 -2.52
C PRO A 274 -17.77 13.06 -1.99
N ILE A 275 -16.61 13.73 -2.00
CA ILE A 275 -15.36 13.12 -1.50
C ILE A 275 -15.40 12.91 0.01
N PRO A 276 -15.69 13.94 0.85
CA PRO A 276 -15.88 13.73 2.28
C PRO A 276 -16.90 12.64 2.63
N GLN A 277 -18.03 12.56 1.92
CA GLN A 277 -19.01 11.49 2.11
C GLN A 277 -18.43 10.10 1.83
N ALA A 278 -17.74 9.93 0.69
CA ALA A 278 -17.13 8.65 0.34
C ALA A 278 -16.07 8.24 1.36
N LEU A 279 -15.21 9.18 1.78
CA LEU A 279 -14.20 8.95 2.80
C LEU A 279 -14.82 8.58 4.15
N ASP A 280 -15.88 9.27 4.60
CA ASP A 280 -16.60 8.93 5.83
C ASP A 280 -17.17 7.51 5.78
N TYR A 281 -17.76 7.12 4.65
CA TYR A 281 -18.27 5.76 4.46
C TYR A 281 -17.17 4.71 4.62
N TYR A 282 -16.07 4.78 3.86
CA TYR A 282 -15.02 3.76 3.94
C TYR A 282 -14.28 3.80 5.28
N PHE A 283 -14.05 4.97 5.86
CA PHE A 283 -13.41 5.09 7.16
C PHE A 283 -14.25 4.48 8.30
N ARG A 284 -15.59 4.53 8.22
CA ARG A 284 -16.46 3.94 9.24
C ARG A 284 -16.73 2.44 9.04
N ASN A 285 -16.70 1.97 7.80
CA ASN A 285 -17.17 0.62 7.46
C ASN A 285 -16.04 -0.35 7.05
N SER A 286 -14.79 0.11 7.01
CA SER A 286 -13.64 -0.73 6.61
C SER A 286 -12.37 -0.33 7.34
N SER A 287 -11.38 -1.22 7.33
CA SER A 287 -10.01 -0.92 7.75
C SER A 287 -9.23 -0.35 6.57
N LEU A 288 -8.81 0.92 6.66
CA LEU A 288 -8.01 1.53 5.61
C LEU A 288 -6.55 1.11 5.77
N LEU A 289 -5.88 0.79 4.66
CA LEU A 289 -4.43 0.54 4.62
C LEU A 289 -3.73 1.62 3.78
N PHE A 290 -3.07 2.56 4.44
CA PHE A 290 -2.34 3.64 3.78
C PHE A 290 -0.97 3.17 3.29
N LEU A 291 -0.74 3.30 1.98
CA LEU A 291 0.49 2.89 1.29
C LEU A 291 1.05 4.07 0.49
N GLY A 292 2.33 4.40 0.67
CA GLY A 292 2.99 5.50 -0.06
C GLY A 292 2.33 6.87 0.15
N CYS A 293 1.56 7.01 1.22
CA CYS A 293 0.89 8.23 1.64
C CYS A 293 1.74 8.89 2.71
N SER A 294 2.05 10.17 2.54
CA SER A 294 2.83 10.88 3.57
C SER A 294 2.03 11.20 4.84
N LEU A 295 0.69 11.01 4.83
CA LEU A 295 -0.23 11.27 5.94
C LEU A 295 0.13 12.54 6.73
N ASN A 296 0.40 13.60 5.97
CA ASN A 296 0.66 14.93 6.48
C ASN A 296 -0.65 15.73 6.43
N GLN A 297 -0.64 17.00 6.86
CA GLN A 297 -1.83 17.86 6.96
C GLN A 297 -2.46 18.24 5.60
N ASP A 298 -2.88 17.25 4.80
CA ASP A 298 -3.66 17.44 3.59
C ASP A 298 -5.17 17.41 3.88
N ARG A 299 -5.98 17.77 2.87
CA ARG A 299 -7.44 17.81 3.00
C ARG A 299 -8.05 16.45 3.35
N THR A 300 -7.49 15.34 2.88
CA THR A 300 -7.99 14.00 3.19
C THR A 300 -7.78 13.67 4.67
N VAL A 301 -6.60 13.99 5.22
CA VAL A 301 -6.31 13.83 6.65
C VAL A 301 -7.25 14.70 7.50
N GLN A 302 -7.55 15.94 7.09
CA GLN A 302 -8.54 16.78 7.76
C GLN A 302 -9.94 16.14 7.78
N VAL A 303 -10.34 15.42 6.72
CA VAL A 303 -11.60 14.65 6.73
C VAL A 303 -11.54 13.56 7.80
N PHE A 304 -10.46 12.77 7.85
CA PHE A 304 -10.31 11.71 8.87
C PHE A 304 -10.28 12.26 10.29
N GLU A 305 -9.58 13.37 10.53
CA GLU A 305 -9.60 14.08 11.81
C GLU A 305 -11.02 14.51 12.21
N ALA A 306 -11.80 15.05 11.27
CA ALA A 306 -13.19 15.43 11.52
C ALA A 306 -14.07 14.21 11.86
N ILE A 307 -13.89 13.09 11.15
CA ILE A 307 -14.60 11.83 11.40
C ILE A 307 -14.27 11.28 12.80
N MET A 308 -12.98 11.22 13.14
CA MET A 308 -12.50 10.75 14.45
C MET A 308 -13.02 11.61 15.59
N ASN A 309 -12.94 12.94 15.47
CA ASN A 309 -13.45 13.86 16.48
C ASN A 309 -14.97 13.69 16.71
N ARG A 310 -15.73 13.47 15.63
CA ARG A 310 -17.16 13.19 15.72
C ARG A 310 -17.44 11.85 16.40
N ALA A 311 -16.74 10.79 16.02
CA ALA A 311 -16.91 9.48 16.63
C ALA A 311 -16.57 9.50 18.13
N LEU A 312 -15.51 10.20 18.54
CA LEU A 312 -15.16 10.41 19.94
C LEU A 312 -16.27 11.14 20.71
N ALA A 313 -16.86 12.19 20.13
CA ALA A 313 -17.98 12.90 20.74
C ALA A 313 -19.24 12.04 20.87
N GLU A 314 -19.44 11.13 19.93
CA GLU A 314 -20.58 10.20 19.88
C GLU A 314 -20.32 8.89 20.66
N SER A 315 -19.11 8.71 21.22
CA SER A 315 -18.66 7.43 21.81
C SER A 315 -18.86 6.23 20.87
N ALA A 316 -18.67 6.46 19.57
CA ALA A 316 -18.77 5.44 18.54
C ALA A 316 -17.40 4.77 18.34
N ASP A 317 -17.40 3.44 18.30
CA ASP A 317 -16.21 2.68 17.91
C ASP A 317 -16.01 2.79 16.39
N LEU A 318 -14.79 3.09 15.98
CA LEU A 318 -14.38 3.07 14.58
C LEU A 318 -13.43 1.90 14.31
N PRO A 319 -13.43 1.36 13.09
CA PRO A 319 -12.45 0.37 12.69
C PRO A 319 -11.01 0.84 12.91
N GLN A 320 -10.11 -0.11 13.13
CA GLN A 320 -8.69 0.17 13.15
C GLN A 320 -8.19 0.38 11.72
N HIS A 321 -7.49 1.49 11.46
CA HIS A 321 -6.79 1.73 10.19
C HIS A 321 -5.29 1.46 10.35
N PHE A 322 -4.58 1.26 9.24
CA PHE A 322 -3.17 0.89 9.21
C PHE A 322 -2.39 1.75 8.22
N ALA A 323 -1.10 1.97 8.48
CA ALA A 323 -0.19 2.60 7.53
C ALA A 323 1.15 1.89 7.53
N ILE A 324 1.76 1.69 6.36
CA ILE A 324 3.16 1.25 6.24
C ILE A 324 4.03 2.49 6.08
N GLU A 325 4.82 2.80 7.11
CA GLU A 325 5.47 4.10 7.29
C GLU A 325 6.97 3.97 7.59
N GLN A 326 7.73 4.99 7.18
CA GLN A 326 9.17 5.04 7.44
C GLN A 326 9.45 5.33 8.91
N LEU A 327 10.50 4.70 9.44
CA LEU A 327 11.03 5.00 10.76
C LEU A 327 11.49 6.46 10.85
N PRO A 328 11.10 7.18 11.91
CA PRO A 328 11.70 8.47 12.21
C PRO A 328 13.17 8.35 12.62
N SER A 329 13.85 9.50 12.71
CA SER A 329 15.29 9.59 12.98
C SER A 329 15.74 9.04 14.33
N ASP A 330 14.85 9.07 15.32
CA ASP A 330 15.13 8.73 16.70
C ASP A 330 13.84 8.28 17.42
N GLU A 331 13.98 7.71 18.60
CA GLU A 331 12.87 7.20 19.39
C GLU A 331 11.87 8.30 19.79
N ALA A 332 12.32 9.53 20.07
CA ALA A 332 11.42 10.61 20.44
C ALA A 332 10.51 11.01 19.26
N ALA A 333 11.07 11.08 18.07
CA ALA A 333 10.32 11.29 16.83
C ALA A 333 9.39 10.11 16.51
N LEU A 334 9.81 8.87 16.78
CA LEU A 334 8.98 7.66 16.68
C LEU A 334 7.76 7.74 17.59
N ILE A 335 7.95 8.08 18.87
CA ILE A 335 6.87 8.25 19.85
C ILE A 335 5.89 9.33 19.38
N ALA A 336 6.41 10.49 18.94
CA ALA A 336 5.59 11.61 18.50
C ALA A 336 4.76 11.27 17.25
N ARG A 337 5.39 10.66 16.22
CA ARG A 337 4.71 10.26 14.99
C ARG A 337 3.70 9.15 15.24
N ASN A 338 4.06 8.15 16.05
CA ASN A 338 3.13 7.10 16.47
C ASN A 338 1.89 7.68 17.16
N ALA A 339 2.07 8.62 18.09
CA ALA A 339 0.95 9.28 18.77
C ALA A 339 0.12 10.17 17.84
N ALA A 340 0.73 10.82 16.85
CA ALA A 340 -0.01 11.57 15.83
C ALA A 340 -0.91 10.67 14.98
N LEU A 341 -0.38 9.54 14.49
CA LEU A 341 -1.16 8.59 13.67
C LEU A 341 -2.28 7.92 14.48
N LEU A 342 -2.01 7.49 15.71
CA LEU A 342 -3.04 6.87 16.55
C LEU A 342 -4.18 7.83 16.91
N ARG A 343 -3.91 9.13 17.04
CA ARG A 343 -4.95 10.16 17.28
C ARG A 343 -5.96 10.26 16.13
N ILE A 344 -5.54 9.92 14.92
CA ILE A 344 -6.42 9.87 13.74
C ILE A 344 -6.89 8.44 13.43
N GLY A 345 -6.77 7.49 14.37
CA GLY A 345 -7.23 6.10 14.20
C GLY A 345 -6.30 5.22 13.35
N VAL A 346 -5.10 5.70 13.00
CA VAL A 346 -4.15 5.00 12.12
C VAL A 346 -3.05 4.33 12.93
N THR A 347 -2.87 3.04 12.72
CA THR A 347 -1.88 2.19 13.37
C THR A 347 -0.68 1.96 12.46
N PRO A 348 0.50 2.53 12.76
CA PRO A 348 1.65 2.41 11.87
C PRO A 348 2.41 1.09 12.03
N ILE A 349 2.80 0.51 10.90
CA ILE A 349 3.78 -0.55 10.73
C ILE A 349 5.03 0.08 10.12
N TRP A 350 6.16 -0.06 10.81
CA TRP A 350 7.38 0.70 10.52
C TRP A 350 8.39 -0.07 9.68
N PHE A 351 9.01 0.65 8.74
CA PHE A 351 10.16 0.18 7.95
C PHE A 351 11.33 1.17 7.94
N PRO A 352 12.58 0.74 7.67
CA PRO A 352 13.73 1.64 7.70
C PRO A 352 13.59 2.82 6.72
N ALA A 353 14.02 4.01 7.14
CA ALA A 353 13.91 5.20 6.31
C ALA A 353 14.66 5.03 4.97
N GLY A 354 13.99 5.38 3.87
CA GLY A 354 14.50 5.24 2.50
C GLY A 354 14.45 3.83 1.91
N ALA A 355 14.14 2.80 2.71
CA ALA A 355 14.10 1.40 2.26
C ALA A 355 12.70 1.04 1.72
N PHE A 356 12.28 1.68 0.62
CA PHE A 356 10.93 1.56 0.07
C PHE A 356 10.59 0.14 -0.44
N GLU A 357 11.59 -0.70 -0.69
CA GLU A 357 11.42 -2.13 -0.98
C GLU A 357 10.68 -2.89 0.13
N PHE A 358 10.74 -2.40 1.38
CA PHE A 358 10.01 -3.00 2.50
C PHE A 358 8.49 -2.94 2.30
N ILE A 359 7.96 -1.98 1.54
CA ILE A 359 6.52 -1.92 1.27
C ILE A 359 6.09 -3.16 0.48
N GLU A 360 6.84 -3.49 -0.58
CA GLU A 360 6.61 -4.71 -1.38
C GLU A 360 6.73 -5.96 -0.49
N GLU A 361 7.79 -6.05 0.30
CA GLU A 361 8.07 -7.24 1.08
C GLU A 361 7.11 -7.43 2.27
N ILE A 362 6.60 -6.36 2.87
CA ILE A 362 5.54 -6.43 3.89
C ILE A 362 4.23 -6.91 3.25
N LEU A 363 3.88 -6.45 2.04
CA LEU A 363 2.71 -6.94 1.31
C LEU A 363 2.87 -8.42 0.92
N ARG A 364 4.07 -8.80 0.45
CA ARG A 364 4.42 -10.20 0.16
C ARG A 364 4.30 -11.07 1.40
N LEU A 365 4.79 -10.58 2.54
CA LEU A 365 4.65 -11.24 3.84
C LEU A 365 3.17 -11.40 4.20
N ALA A 366 2.35 -10.36 4.06
CA ALA A 366 0.91 -10.43 4.34
C ALA A 366 0.20 -11.48 3.46
N ARG A 367 0.52 -11.53 2.17
CA ARG A 367 0.02 -12.57 1.25
C ARG A 367 0.42 -13.96 1.73
N ASN A 368 1.69 -14.17 2.08
CA ASN A 368 2.18 -15.46 2.57
C ASN A 368 1.48 -15.88 3.87
N GLU A 369 1.19 -14.94 4.78
CA GLU A 369 0.38 -15.20 5.97
C GLU A 369 -1.06 -15.62 5.64
N MET A 370 -1.66 -15.04 4.59
CA MET A 370 -3.01 -15.44 4.15
C MET A 370 -3.03 -16.87 3.62
N HIS A 371 -1.97 -17.31 2.95
CA HIS A 371 -1.82 -18.71 2.53
C HIS A 371 -1.57 -19.66 3.71
N PHE A 372 -0.83 -19.21 4.72
CA PHE A 372 -0.55 -20.02 5.91
C PHE A 372 -1.78 -20.22 6.81
N ARG A 373 -2.65 -19.22 6.93
CA ARG A 373 -3.84 -19.25 7.80
C ARG A 373 -5.02 -20.06 7.23
N ARG A 374 -4.96 -20.45 5.94
CA ARG A 374 -5.97 -21.28 5.25
C ARG A 374 -5.71 -22.76 5.49
#